data_AF-D2U1Q6-F1
#
_entry.id   AF-D2U1Q6-F1
#
_cell.length_a   1.000
_cell.length_b   1.000
_cell.length_c   1.000
_cell.angle_alpha   90.00
_cell.angle_beta   90.00
_cell.angle_gamma   90.00
#
_symmetry.space_group_name_H-M   'P 1'
#
loop_
_entity.id
_entity.type
_entity.pdbx_description
1 polymer ?
#
loop_
_entity_poly.entity_id
_entity_poly.type
_entity_poly.pdbx_seq_one_letter_code
_entity_poly.pdbx_strand_id
1 'polypeptide(L)'
;MLSVSNNSILNATYHRQMAVESADSAGYQESQPITGIPATHLKTLSNYAIQKNLIYGIRPISPLATSLIEAGYPTKPLSIKGKSADWGPQAGFICVDQNFSKLVGQPERVEKYNALIRKNIENGEAVYVPLTITRDRINELIKLTCLDLSQPYGDKMVLLARSPTGQEYQFEAIYQSNSNNYYRIEIAGKPIYVLSEPEIHEPFVPDYDLLLVAPHIGDYGTLDTVVPSERNDVKLGTANQRLLKLADDIHHALDRDEQHKLIHHG
;
A
#
# COMPACT_ATOMS: atom_id res chain seq x y z
N MET A 1 43.75 -3.41 64.50
CA MET A 1 43.33 -2.71 63.26
C MET A 1 42.79 -3.76 62.31
N LEU A 2 41.56 -3.56 61.87
CA LEU A 2 40.68 -4.53 61.24
C LEU A 2 41.03 -4.78 59.77
N SER A 3 41.00 -6.05 59.35
CA SER A 3 40.87 -6.46 57.95
C SER A 3 39.39 -6.45 57.57
N VAL A 4 39.01 -5.76 56.51
CA VAL A 4 37.69 -5.89 55.89
C VAL A 4 37.86 -6.04 54.38
N SER A 5 37.41 -7.21 53.92
CA SER A 5 37.21 -7.66 52.56
C SER A 5 36.17 -6.82 51.84
N ASN A 6 36.29 -6.63 50.52
CA ASN A 6 35.15 -6.31 49.65
C ASN A 6 35.37 -6.88 48.24
N ASN A 7 34.79 -8.05 48.01
CA ASN A 7 34.44 -8.58 46.69
C ASN A 7 33.01 -8.11 46.39
N SER A 8 32.80 -7.40 45.28
CA SER A 8 31.45 -7.07 44.79
C SER A 8 31.45 -7.03 43.26
N ILE A 9 31.27 -8.20 42.64
CA ILE A 9 30.65 -8.32 41.32
C ILE A 9 29.38 -9.14 41.56
N LEU A 10 28.26 -8.43 41.67
CA LEU A 10 26.93 -9.01 41.83
C LEU A 10 26.43 -9.48 40.47
N ASN A 11 26.26 -10.80 40.35
CA ASN A 11 25.33 -11.42 39.42
C ASN A 11 23.91 -10.94 39.74
N ALA A 12 23.24 -10.28 38.81
CA ALA A 12 21.82 -9.99 38.89
C ALA A 12 21.12 -10.49 37.62
N THR A 13 20.67 -11.73 37.71
CA THR A 13 19.69 -12.38 36.84
C THR A 13 18.39 -11.58 36.87
N TYR A 14 18.00 -10.94 35.77
CA TYR A 14 16.68 -10.36 35.63
C TYR A 14 15.73 -11.37 35.00
N HIS A 15 15.03 -12.13 35.86
CA HIS A 15 13.72 -12.67 35.53
C HIS A 15 12.71 -11.51 35.58
N ARG A 16 11.96 -11.27 34.48
CA ARG A 16 10.73 -10.47 34.56
C ARG A 16 9.54 -11.31 34.16
N GLN A 17 8.69 -11.54 35.16
CA GLN A 17 7.44 -12.27 35.13
C GLN A 17 6.45 -11.67 34.12
N MET A 18 5.70 -12.57 33.47
CA MET A 18 4.45 -12.24 32.80
C MET A 18 3.41 -11.89 33.86
N ALA A 19 3.01 -10.62 33.92
CA ALA A 19 1.78 -10.21 34.57
C ALA A 19 0.67 -10.33 33.52
N VAL A 20 -0.24 -11.27 33.73
CA VAL A 20 -1.56 -11.27 33.10
C VAL A 20 -2.43 -10.38 33.96
N GLU A 21 -2.57 -9.11 33.56
CA GLU A 21 -3.64 -8.25 34.07
C GLU A 21 -4.82 -8.34 33.11
N SER A 22 -5.93 -8.88 33.63
CA SER A 22 -7.25 -8.84 33.00
C SER A 22 -7.78 -7.41 33.03
N ALA A 23 -7.89 -6.79 31.87
CA ALA A 23 -8.63 -5.54 31.68
C ALA A 23 -9.92 -5.84 30.90
N ASP A 24 -11.04 -5.58 31.58
CA ASP A 24 -12.40 -5.67 31.09
C ASP A 24 -12.66 -4.79 29.85
N SER A 25 -13.71 -5.23 29.14
CA SER A 25 -14.35 -4.66 27.97
C SER A 25 -14.45 -3.12 27.91
N ALA A 26 -13.62 -2.52 27.08
CA ALA A 26 -13.91 -1.28 26.35
C ALA A 26 -13.50 -1.51 24.89
N GLY A 27 -14.41 -1.23 23.96
CA GLY A 27 -14.29 -1.60 22.55
C GLY A 27 -12.91 -1.30 21.97
N TYR A 28 -12.18 -2.36 21.62
CA TYR A 28 -10.94 -2.27 20.84
C TYR A 28 -11.30 -1.70 19.47
N GLN A 29 -11.12 -0.39 19.29
CA GLN A 29 -10.90 0.13 17.95
C GLN A 29 -9.50 -0.33 17.57
N GLU A 30 -9.44 -1.37 16.74
CA GLU A 30 -8.20 -1.83 16.14
C GLU A 30 -7.63 -0.66 15.32
N SER A 31 -6.67 0.06 15.91
CA SER A 31 -5.98 1.15 15.22
C SER A 31 -5.24 0.53 14.05
N GLN A 32 -5.60 0.92 12.82
CA GLN A 32 -4.90 0.50 11.62
C GLN A 32 -3.38 0.66 11.83
N PRO A 33 -2.57 -0.37 11.50
CA PRO A 33 -1.13 -0.29 11.70
C PRO A 33 -0.58 0.94 10.99
N ILE A 34 0.23 1.73 11.69
CA ILE A 34 0.84 2.99 11.19
C ILE A 34 1.59 2.78 9.87
N THR A 35 2.02 1.54 9.59
CA THR A 35 2.74 1.13 8.39
C THR A 35 1.88 1.05 7.13
N GLY A 36 0.55 0.98 7.24
CA GLY A 36 -0.37 0.76 6.11
C GLY A 36 -0.33 -0.65 5.51
N ILE A 37 0.43 -1.58 6.09
CA ILE A 37 0.49 -2.99 5.67
C ILE A 37 -0.60 -3.78 6.42
N PRO A 38 -1.42 -4.60 5.75
CA PRO A 38 -2.44 -5.43 6.41
C PRO A 38 -1.87 -6.30 7.53
N ALA A 39 -2.60 -6.45 8.63
CA ALA A 39 -2.15 -7.23 9.78
C ALA A 39 -1.88 -8.70 9.41
N THR A 40 -2.69 -9.25 8.51
CA THR A 40 -2.52 -10.58 7.91
C THR A 40 -1.18 -10.70 7.19
N HIS A 41 -0.80 -9.69 6.40
CA HIS A 41 0.50 -9.64 5.71
C HIS A 41 1.65 -9.48 6.70
N LEU A 42 1.53 -8.60 7.70
CA LEU A 42 2.57 -8.38 8.72
C LEU A 42 2.99 -9.67 9.43
N LYS A 43 2.03 -10.54 9.75
CA LYS A 43 2.30 -11.84 10.36
C LYS A 43 3.11 -12.74 9.44
N THR A 44 2.71 -12.86 8.18
CA THR A 44 3.43 -13.68 7.18
C THR A 44 4.84 -13.15 6.94
N LEU A 45 4.99 -11.83 6.78
CA LEU A 45 6.27 -11.17 6.60
C LEU A 45 7.20 -11.39 7.81
N SER A 46 6.70 -11.24 9.03
CA SER A 46 7.48 -11.50 10.25
C SER A 46 7.96 -12.95 10.34
N ASN A 47 7.09 -13.91 10.04
CA ASN A 47 7.45 -15.33 10.03
C ASN A 47 8.53 -15.63 8.97
N TYR A 48 8.41 -15.02 7.79
CA TYR A 48 9.39 -15.19 6.72
C TYR A 48 10.77 -14.68 7.15
N ALA A 49 10.86 -13.50 7.76
CA ALA A 49 12.11 -12.94 8.29
C ALA A 49 12.80 -13.90 9.28
N ILE A 50 12.02 -14.46 10.21
CA ILE A 50 12.51 -15.42 11.22
C ILE A 50 13.02 -16.71 10.55
N GLN A 51 12.24 -17.28 9.63
CA GLN A 51 12.59 -18.54 8.95
C GLN A 51 13.85 -18.42 8.09
N LYS A 52 14.06 -17.25 7.48
CA LYS A 52 15.17 -17.01 6.55
C LYS A 52 16.37 -16.33 7.21
N ASN A 53 16.34 -16.15 8.53
CA ASN A 53 17.41 -15.53 9.32
C ASN A 53 17.89 -14.20 8.72
N LEU A 54 16.94 -13.32 8.40
CA LEU A 54 17.21 -12.03 7.76
C LEU A 54 16.37 -10.91 8.36
N ILE A 55 16.85 -9.69 8.22
CA ILE A 55 16.13 -8.46 8.56
C ILE A 55 15.80 -7.76 7.24
N TYR A 56 14.58 -7.27 7.08
CA TYR A 56 14.24 -6.37 6.00
C TYR A 56 13.29 -5.28 6.48
N GLY A 57 13.34 -4.13 5.80
CA GLY A 57 12.44 -3.02 6.03
C GLY A 57 11.56 -2.80 4.80
N ILE A 58 10.29 -2.46 5.04
CA ILE A 58 9.37 -1.96 4.02
C ILE A 58 9.03 -0.51 4.39
N ARG A 59 9.07 0.41 3.43
CA ARG A 59 8.67 1.80 3.68
C ARG A 59 7.18 1.87 4.03
N PRO A 60 6.76 2.83 4.88
CA PRO A 60 5.35 3.00 5.18
C PRO A 60 4.52 3.21 3.91
N ILE A 61 3.37 2.56 3.88
CA ILE A 61 2.37 2.65 2.82
C ILE A 61 1.24 3.51 3.34
N SER A 62 0.55 4.22 2.44
CA SER A 62 -0.64 4.96 2.81
C SER A 62 -1.68 4.00 3.43
N PRO A 63 -2.21 4.28 4.64
CA PRO A 63 -3.30 3.48 5.22
C PRO A 63 -4.54 3.41 4.34
N LEU A 64 -4.70 4.36 3.42
CA LEU A 64 -5.78 4.38 2.44
C LEU A 64 -5.71 3.20 1.45
N ALA A 65 -4.56 2.56 1.29
CA ALA A 65 -4.39 1.40 0.42
C ALA A 65 -4.51 0.07 1.16
N THR A 66 -4.54 0.05 2.50
CA THR A 66 -4.45 -1.18 3.30
C THR A 66 -5.56 -2.18 2.96
N SER A 67 -6.82 -1.76 2.99
CA SER A 67 -7.95 -2.64 2.67
C SER A 67 -7.97 -3.07 1.19
N LEU A 68 -7.49 -2.22 0.28
CA LEU A 68 -7.40 -2.54 -1.14
C LEU A 68 -6.34 -3.61 -1.39
N ILE A 69 -5.19 -3.48 -0.73
CA ILE A 69 -4.12 -4.48 -0.80
C ILE A 69 -4.61 -5.78 -0.19
N GLU A 70 -5.27 -5.74 0.96
CA GLU A 70 -5.87 -6.94 1.57
C GLU A 70 -6.95 -7.58 0.69
N ALA A 71 -7.72 -6.78 -0.05
CA ALA A 71 -8.73 -7.25 -1.00
C ALA A 71 -8.15 -7.86 -2.30
N GLY A 72 -6.83 -7.87 -2.46
CA GLY A 72 -6.19 -8.58 -3.58
C GLY A 72 -5.69 -7.69 -4.72
N TYR A 73 -5.95 -6.38 -4.71
CA TYR A 73 -5.64 -5.50 -5.85
C TYR A 73 -4.16 -5.54 -6.28
N PRO A 74 -3.87 -5.47 -7.59
CA PRO A 74 -2.50 -5.41 -8.09
C PRO A 74 -1.83 -4.09 -7.69
N THR A 75 -0.53 -4.13 -7.42
CA THR A 75 0.22 -2.92 -7.09
C THR A 75 0.98 -2.38 -8.30
N LYS A 76 1.21 -1.08 -8.32
CA LYS A 76 1.82 -0.42 -9.47
C LYS A 76 3.29 -0.86 -9.67
N PRO A 77 3.71 -1.20 -10.90
CA PRO A 77 5.11 -1.46 -11.17
C PRO A 77 5.93 -0.17 -11.24
N LEU A 78 7.25 -0.30 -11.22
CA LEU A 78 8.19 0.84 -11.20
C LEU A 78 7.99 1.80 -12.38
N SER A 79 7.58 1.32 -13.56
CA SER A 79 7.29 2.15 -14.74
C SER A 79 6.11 3.11 -14.53
N ILE A 80 5.16 2.78 -13.65
CA ILE A 80 4.00 3.60 -13.36
C ILE A 80 4.35 4.70 -12.35
N LYS A 81 4.62 5.89 -12.89
CA LYS A 81 5.02 7.06 -12.08
C LYS A 81 3.85 7.86 -11.51
N GLY A 82 2.61 7.53 -11.87
CA GLY A 82 1.40 8.18 -11.36
C GLY A 82 1.37 8.23 -9.84
N LYS A 83 0.84 9.32 -9.29
CA LYS A 83 0.65 9.48 -7.84
C LYS A 83 -0.71 8.94 -7.46
N SER A 84 -0.74 8.25 -6.32
CA SER A 84 -1.99 7.81 -5.71
C SER A 84 -2.78 9.00 -5.17
N ALA A 85 -4.09 8.85 -5.11
CA ALA A 85 -4.98 9.78 -4.46
C ALA A 85 -5.03 9.54 -2.94
N ASP A 86 -5.20 10.62 -2.19
CA ASP A 86 -5.34 10.62 -0.74
C ASP A 86 -6.61 11.32 -0.23
N TRP A 87 -7.55 11.59 -1.13
CA TRP A 87 -8.83 12.21 -0.83
C TRP A 87 -9.92 11.69 -1.78
N GLY A 88 -11.18 11.91 -1.42
CA GLY A 88 -12.33 11.55 -2.24
C GLY A 88 -12.57 10.03 -2.36
N PRO A 89 -13.56 9.63 -3.17
CA PRO A 89 -13.87 8.21 -3.43
C PRO A 89 -12.72 7.44 -4.10
N GLN A 90 -11.82 8.16 -4.78
CA GLN A 90 -10.67 7.61 -5.50
C GLN A 90 -9.43 7.35 -4.62
N ALA A 91 -9.47 7.74 -3.34
CA ALA A 91 -8.37 7.58 -2.42
C ALA A 91 -7.83 6.13 -2.41
N GLY A 92 -6.51 5.97 -2.43
CA GLY A 92 -5.83 4.67 -2.53
C GLY A 92 -5.54 4.19 -3.96
N PHE A 93 -6.22 4.72 -4.98
CA PHE A 93 -5.98 4.38 -6.40
C PHE A 93 -5.08 5.39 -7.11
N ILE A 94 -4.71 5.08 -8.36
CA ILE A 94 -3.91 5.95 -9.23
C ILE A 94 -4.80 6.50 -10.35
N CYS A 95 -5.24 7.75 -10.22
CA CYS A 95 -6.13 8.38 -11.18
C CYS A 95 -5.43 8.69 -12.51
N VAL A 96 -6.15 8.55 -13.63
CA VAL A 96 -5.65 8.97 -14.95
C VAL A 96 -5.44 10.49 -14.98
N ASP A 97 -6.41 11.26 -14.46
CA ASP A 97 -6.25 12.68 -14.22
C ASP A 97 -5.71 12.93 -12.81
N GLN A 98 -4.48 13.43 -12.75
CA GLN A 98 -3.76 13.69 -11.51
C GLN A 98 -4.30 14.89 -10.73
N ASN A 99 -5.27 15.65 -11.25
CA ASN A 99 -6.07 16.57 -10.43
C ASN A 99 -6.89 15.84 -9.35
N PHE A 100 -7.18 14.55 -9.53
CA PHE A 100 -7.85 13.73 -8.51
C PHE A 100 -6.87 12.97 -7.61
N SER A 101 -5.57 13.24 -7.72
CA SER A 101 -4.54 12.69 -6.85
C SER A 101 -4.16 13.66 -5.73
N LYS A 102 -3.15 13.31 -4.93
CA LYS A 102 -2.50 14.21 -3.97
C LYS A 102 -1.83 15.45 -4.59
N LEU A 103 -1.70 15.47 -5.92
CA LEU A 103 -1.11 16.59 -6.67
C LEU A 103 -2.10 17.72 -6.97
N VAL A 104 -3.38 17.58 -6.59
CA VAL A 104 -4.38 18.64 -6.73
C VAL A 104 -3.83 19.99 -6.24
N GLY A 105 -4.06 21.04 -7.01
CA GLY A 105 -3.51 22.39 -6.75
C GLY A 105 -2.05 22.60 -7.18
N GLN A 106 -1.39 21.61 -7.78
CA GLN A 106 -0.01 21.73 -8.28
C GLN A 106 0.03 21.56 -9.82
N PRO A 107 -0.41 22.55 -10.60
CA PRO A 107 -0.70 22.40 -12.04
C PRO A 107 0.49 21.88 -12.85
N GLU A 108 1.70 22.40 -12.63
CA GLU A 108 2.91 21.94 -13.33
C GLU A 108 3.22 20.45 -13.07
N ARG A 109 3.00 19.99 -11.83
CA ARG A 109 3.20 18.58 -11.49
C ARG A 109 2.08 17.74 -12.08
N VAL A 110 0.84 18.18 -11.98
CA VAL A 110 -0.31 17.50 -12.59
C VAL A 110 -0.07 17.29 -14.08
N GLU A 111 0.33 18.33 -14.82
CA GLU A 111 0.61 18.24 -16.24
C GLU A 111 1.74 17.25 -16.54
N LYS A 112 2.85 17.34 -15.80
CA LYS A 112 3.97 16.39 -15.92
C LYS A 112 3.52 14.93 -15.70
N TYR A 113 2.79 14.65 -14.64
CA TYR A 113 2.38 13.28 -14.33
C TYR A 113 1.28 12.77 -15.25
N ASN A 114 0.36 13.64 -15.71
CA ASN A 114 -0.61 13.29 -16.74
C ASN A 114 0.09 12.92 -18.06
N ALA A 115 1.16 13.61 -18.44
CA ALA A 115 1.95 13.25 -19.62
C ALA A 115 2.65 11.88 -19.48
N LEU A 116 3.21 11.58 -18.30
CA LEU A 116 3.80 10.27 -18.02
C LEU A 116 2.75 9.15 -18.08
N ILE A 117 1.56 9.39 -17.50
CA ILE A 117 0.45 8.44 -17.53
C ILE A 117 0.00 8.17 -18.97
N ARG A 118 -0.18 9.21 -19.78
CA ARG A 118 -0.53 9.05 -21.20
C ARG A 118 0.48 8.19 -21.93
N LYS A 119 1.78 8.43 -21.72
CA LYS A 119 2.84 7.62 -22.31
C LYS A 119 2.77 6.16 -21.87
N ASN A 120 2.51 5.88 -20.59
CA ASN A 120 2.38 4.51 -20.10
C ASN A 120 1.20 3.78 -20.76
N ILE A 121 0.08 4.48 -20.98
CA ILE A 121 -1.09 3.94 -21.69
C ILE A 121 -0.75 3.70 -23.17
N GLU A 122 -0.13 4.66 -23.84
CA GLU A 122 0.29 4.56 -25.25
C GLU A 122 1.28 3.41 -25.47
N ASN A 123 2.15 3.14 -24.50
CA ASN A 123 3.11 2.04 -24.51
C ASN A 123 2.49 0.67 -24.16
N GLY A 124 1.22 0.62 -23.75
CA GLY A 124 0.57 -0.61 -23.26
C GLY A 124 1.07 -1.08 -21.88
N GLU A 125 1.74 -0.22 -21.12
CA GLU A 125 2.23 -0.52 -19.77
C GLU A 125 1.13 -0.41 -18.71
N ALA A 126 0.03 0.27 -19.04
CA ALA A 126 -1.18 0.34 -18.24
C ALA A 126 -2.40 0.54 -19.15
N VAL A 127 -3.56 0.12 -18.68
CA VAL A 127 -4.85 0.54 -19.25
C VAL A 127 -5.58 1.41 -18.24
N TYR A 128 -6.77 1.89 -18.58
CA TYR A 128 -7.61 2.64 -17.65
C TYR A 128 -9.02 2.07 -17.62
N VAL A 129 -9.61 2.08 -16.43
CA VAL A 129 -10.98 1.62 -16.21
C VAL A 129 -11.76 2.64 -15.39
N PRO A 130 -13.10 2.70 -15.52
CA PRO A 130 -13.93 3.47 -14.62
C PRO A 130 -13.73 3.00 -13.17
N LEU A 131 -13.54 3.94 -12.25
CA LEU A 131 -13.46 3.65 -10.83
C LEU A 131 -14.79 3.05 -10.36
N THR A 132 -14.70 1.85 -9.79
CA THR A 132 -15.80 1.22 -9.06
C THR A 132 -15.35 0.88 -7.65
N ILE A 133 -16.20 1.16 -6.66
CA ILE A 133 -15.93 0.85 -5.25
C ILE A 133 -17.16 0.26 -4.59
N THR A 134 -16.96 -0.56 -3.56
CA THR A 134 -18.04 -1.18 -2.79
C THR A 134 -18.65 -0.22 -1.77
N ARG A 135 -19.81 -0.56 -1.23
CA ARG A 135 -20.39 0.16 -0.08
C ARG A 135 -19.45 0.18 1.13
N ASP A 136 -18.76 -0.93 1.39
CA ASP A 136 -17.82 -1.04 2.51
C ASP A 136 -16.64 -0.10 2.34
N ARG A 137 -16.10 0.02 1.12
CA ARG A 137 -15.06 1.00 0.81
C ARG A 137 -15.54 2.44 1.03
N ILE A 138 -16.78 2.76 0.66
CA ILE A 138 -17.34 4.10 0.92
C ILE A 138 -17.42 4.38 2.43
N ASN A 139 -17.89 3.40 3.22
CA ASN A 139 -17.94 3.53 4.67
C ASN A 139 -16.55 3.67 5.30
N GLU A 140 -15.57 2.93 4.77
CA GLU A 140 -14.16 3.04 5.17
C GLU A 140 -13.61 4.44 4.89
N LEU A 141 -13.84 4.99 3.69
CA LEU A 141 -13.38 6.32 3.31
C LEU A 141 -13.99 7.44 4.14
N ILE A 142 -15.22 7.27 4.63
CA ILE A 142 -15.83 8.19 5.61
C ILE A 142 -15.08 8.13 6.95
N LYS A 143 -14.79 6.92 7.45
CA LYS A 143 -14.00 6.73 8.69
C LYS A 143 -12.59 7.29 8.57
N LEU A 144 -11.99 7.19 7.39
CA LEU A 144 -10.66 7.72 7.07
C LEU A 144 -10.67 9.21 6.72
N THR A 145 -11.82 9.90 6.81
CA THR A 145 -11.99 11.33 6.50
C THR A 145 -11.65 11.74 5.06
N CYS A 146 -11.62 10.77 4.13
CA CYS A 146 -11.51 11.03 2.69
C CYS A 146 -12.84 11.42 2.06
N LEU A 147 -13.96 11.02 2.69
CA LEU A 147 -15.31 11.45 2.37
C LEU A 147 -15.92 12.10 3.60
N ASP A 148 -16.52 13.29 3.43
CA ASP A 148 -17.21 13.98 4.50
C ASP A 148 -18.58 13.34 4.77
N LEU A 149 -19.25 12.88 3.71
CA LEU A 149 -20.61 12.38 3.80
C LEU A 149 -21.00 11.53 2.58
N SER A 150 -21.94 10.61 2.79
CA SER A 150 -22.67 9.93 1.72
C SER A 150 -24.19 10.04 1.94
N GLN A 151 -24.94 10.43 0.91
CA GLN A 151 -26.39 10.64 0.97
C GLN A 151 -27.08 9.95 -0.23
N PRO A 152 -28.10 9.11 -0.01
CA PRO A 152 -28.90 8.57 -1.11
C PRO A 152 -29.61 9.70 -1.88
N TYR A 153 -29.66 9.58 -3.20
CA TYR A 153 -30.36 10.51 -4.08
C TYR A 153 -30.94 9.75 -5.28
N GLY A 154 -32.22 9.37 -5.18
CA GLY A 154 -32.84 8.46 -6.16
C GLY A 154 -32.07 7.13 -6.24
N ASP A 155 -31.72 6.71 -7.45
CA ASP A 155 -31.01 5.45 -7.71
C ASP A 155 -29.48 5.56 -7.58
N LYS A 156 -28.98 6.71 -7.14
CA LYS A 156 -27.55 6.97 -6.93
C LYS A 156 -27.29 7.48 -5.51
N MET A 157 -26.02 7.59 -5.18
CA MET A 157 -25.57 8.17 -3.91
C MET A 157 -24.65 9.35 -4.18
N VAL A 158 -24.90 10.47 -3.52
CA VAL A 158 -24.04 11.65 -3.56
C VAL A 158 -22.96 11.49 -2.50
N LEU A 159 -21.70 11.66 -2.91
CA LEU A 159 -20.53 11.63 -2.05
C LEU A 159 -19.89 13.02 -2.01
N LEU A 160 -19.70 13.55 -0.81
CA LEU A 160 -19.02 14.83 -0.61
C LEU A 160 -17.60 14.58 -0.09
N ALA A 161 -16.64 15.33 -0.64
CA ALA A 161 -15.25 15.28 -0.20
C ALA A 161 -14.59 16.65 -0.33
N ARG A 162 -13.60 16.89 0.53
CA ARG A 162 -12.71 18.04 0.43
C ARG A 162 -11.34 17.60 -0.07
N SER A 163 -10.82 18.29 -1.08
CA SER A 163 -9.45 18.07 -1.55
C SER A 163 -8.42 18.63 -0.56
N PRO A 164 -7.14 18.23 -0.67
CA PRO A 164 -6.02 18.86 0.03
C PRO A 164 -5.93 20.38 -0.11
N THR A 165 -6.50 20.98 -1.15
CA THR A 165 -6.56 22.44 -1.33
C THR A 165 -7.69 23.11 -0.55
N GLY A 166 -8.53 22.33 0.15
CA GLY A 166 -9.71 22.81 0.86
C GLY A 166 -10.96 22.95 -0.02
N GLN A 167 -10.86 22.69 -1.32
CA GLN A 167 -11.98 22.79 -2.24
C GLN A 167 -12.92 21.60 -2.07
N GLU A 168 -14.22 21.87 -2.10
CA GLU A 168 -15.26 20.84 -2.01
C GLU A 168 -15.61 20.27 -3.38
N TYR A 169 -15.82 18.96 -3.40
CA TYR A 169 -16.17 18.19 -4.59
C TYR A 169 -17.38 17.32 -4.28
N GLN A 170 -18.30 17.28 -5.25
CA GLN A 170 -19.46 16.39 -5.23
C GLN A 170 -19.26 15.30 -6.28
N PHE A 171 -19.23 14.05 -5.83
CA PHE A 171 -19.19 12.87 -6.67
C PHE A 171 -20.54 12.14 -6.63
N GLU A 172 -20.76 11.33 -7.64
CA GLU A 172 -21.94 10.46 -7.76
C GLU A 172 -21.49 9.01 -7.79
N ALA A 173 -22.04 8.20 -6.90
CA ALA A 173 -21.86 6.76 -6.83
C ALA A 173 -23.09 6.08 -7.43
N ILE A 174 -22.93 5.54 -8.64
CA ILE A 174 -24.00 4.94 -9.43
C ILE A 174 -23.98 3.43 -9.25
N TYR A 175 -25.04 2.87 -8.66
CA TYR A 175 -25.14 1.44 -8.41
C TYR A 175 -25.02 0.63 -9.71
N GLN A 176 -24.22 -0.43 -9.68
CA GLN A 176 -24.04 -1.35 -10.80
C GLN A 176 -24.74 -2.67 -10.47
N SER A 177 -25.97 -2.85 -10.97
CA SER A 177 -26.83 -4.02 -10.67
C SER A 177 -26.21 -5.37 -10.99
N ASN A 178 -25.23 -5.40 -11.89
CA ASN A 178 -24.65 -6.63 -12.43
C ASN A 178 -23.34 -7.03 -11.73
N SER A 179 -22.89 -6.28 -10.71
CA SER A 179 -21.55 -6.44 -10.15
C SER A 179 -21.56 -6.34 -8.62
N ASN A 180 -22.12 -7.32 -7.92
CA ASN A 180 -21.89 -7.58 -6.48
C ASN A 180 -21.75 -6.33 -5.57
N ASN A 181 -22.72 -5.41 -5.61
CA ASN A 181 -22.74 -4.19 -4.76
C ASN A 181 -21.61 -3.17 -5.00
N TYR A 182 -21.14 -3.06 -6.24
CA TYR A 182 -20.23 -2.00 -6.65
C TYR A 182 -20.98 -0.74 -7.13
N TYR A 183 -20.34 0.41 -6.92
CA TYR A 183 -20.79 1.71 -7.39
C TYR A 183 -19.74 2.29 -8.32
N ARG A 184 -20.14 2.68 -9.53
CA ARG A 184 -19.29 3.47 -10.43
C ARG A 184 -19.26 4.91 -9.96
N ILE A 185 -18.06 5.48 -9.89
CA ILE A 185 -17.85 6.84 -9.39
C ILE A 185 -17.75 7.81 -10.55
N GLU A 186 -18.56 8.86 -10.48
CA GLU A 186 -18.62 9.92 -11.47
C GLU A 186 -18.49 11.31 -10.83
N ILE A 187 -18.02 12.28 -11.61
CA ILE A 187 -18.06 13.70 -11.29
C ILE A 187 -18.61 14.46 -12.50
N ALA A 188 -19.58 15.34 -12.27
CA ALA A 188 -20.23 16.10 -13.34
C ALA A 188 -20.71 15.21 -14.53
N GLY A 189 -21.26 14.04 -14.22
CA GLY A 189 -21.75 13.07 -15.21
C GLY A 189 -20.67 12.34 -16.01
N LYS A 190 -19.41 12.37 -15.57
CA LYS A 190 -18.29 11.67 -16.21
C LYS A 190 -17.61 10.71 -15.23
N PRO A 191 -17.30 9.47 -15.63
CA PRO A 191 -16.54 8.55 -14.79
C PRO A 191 -15.17 9.11 -14.38
N ILE A 192 -14.81 8.88 -13.12
CA ILE A 192 -13.42 8.96 -12.69
C ILE A 192 -12.71 7.73 -13.23
N TYR A 193 -11.60 7.91 -13.92
CA TYR A 193 -10.78 6.83 -14.45
C TYR A 193 -9.53 6.62 -13.60
N VAL A 194 -9.20 5.36 -13.35
CA VAL A 194 -7.99 4.92 -12.66
C VAL A 194 -7.17 4.03 -13.57
N LEU A 195 -5.86 3.99 -13.35
CA LEU A 195 -4.97 3.08 -14.05
C LEU A 195 -5.14 1.66 -13.55
N SER A 196 -5.05 0.71 -14.47
CA SER A 196 -5.21 -0.71 -14.23
C SER A 196 -4.14 -1.54 -14.93
N GLU A 197 -3.95 -2.74 -14.40
CA GLU A 197 -3.16 -3.80 -14.98
C GLU A 197 -3.75 -4.21 -16.36
N PRO A 198 -2.94 -4.23 -17.45
CA PRO A 198 -3.44 -4.48 -18.81
C PRO A 198 -4.15 -5.81 -19.07
N GLU A 199 -3.75 -6.90 -18.41
CA GLU A 199 -4.26 -8.25 -18.65
C GLU A 199 -5.52 -8.54 -17.83
N ILE A 200 -5.53 -8.16 -16.56
CA ILE A 200 -6.65 -8.44 -15.64
C ILE A 200 -7.62 -7.26 -15.47
N HIS A 201 -7.26 -6.08 -15.99
CA HIS A 201 -8.04 -4.84 -15.91
C HIS A 201 -8.35 -4.34 -14.49
N GLU A 202 -7.67 -4.87 -13.47
CA GLU A 202 -7.84 -4.45 -12.09
C GLU A 202 -7.04 -3.16 -11.79
N PRO A 203 -7.62 -2.20 -11.05
CA PRO A 203 -6.95 -0.95 -10.71
C PRO A 203 -5.66 -1.14 -9.91
N PHE A 204 -4.64 -0.37 -10.25
CA PHE A 204 -3.41 -0.34 -9.47
C PHE A 204 -3.57 0.41 -8.16
N VAL A 205 -2.94 -0.14 -7.12
CA VAL A 205 -2.74 0.49 -5.80
C VAL A 205 -1.24 0.65 -5.49
N PRO A 206 -0.85 1.39 -4.44
CA PRO A 206 0.55 1.50 -4.03
C PRO A 206 1.20 0.15 -3.72
N ASP A 207 2.48 0.04 -4.07
CA ASP A 207 3.34 -1.12 -3.87
C ASP A 207 4.12 -1.07 -2.55
N TYR A 208 4.76 -2.21 -2.24
CA TYR A 208 5.62 -2.40 -1.09
C TYR A 208 7.03 -2.04 -1.50
N ASP A 209 7.40 -0.81 -1.21
CA ASP A 209 8.74 -0.33 -1.42
C ASP A 209 9.68 -0.91 -0.35
N LEU A 210 10.62 -1.78 -0.76
CA LEU A 210 11.67 -2.24 0.14
C LEU A 210 12.58 -1.07 0.55
N LEU A 211 12.94 -1.02 1.83
CA LEU A 211 13.88 -0.06 2.39
C LEU A 211 15.29 -0.65 2.48
N LEU A 212 15.37 -1.91 2.94
CA LEU A 212 16.62 -2.65 3.09
C LEU A 212 16.34 -4.14 3.15
N VAL A 213 17.33 -4.94 2.76
CA VAL A 213 17.42 -6.38 3.02
C VAL A 213 18.81 -6.68 3.58
N ALA A 214 18.85 -7.24 4.78
CA ALA A 214 20.06 -7.54 5.55
C ALA A 214 20.04 -9.01 5.98
N PRO A 215 20.65 -9.92 5.20
CA PRO A 215 20.81 -11.30 5.62
C PRO A 215 21.80 -11.38 6.79
N HIS A 216 21.71 -12.46 7.58
CA HIS A 216 22.75 -12.75 8.56
C HIS A 216 24.12 -12.92 7.88
N ILE A 217 25.20 -12.49 8.55
CA ILE A 217 26.54 -12.46 7.95
C ILE A 217 27.02 -13.84 7.46
N GLY A 218 26.62 -14.90 8.17
CA GLY A 218 26.94 -16.29 7.79
C GLY A 218 26.23 -16.78 6.53
N ASP A 219 25.17 -16.08 6.11
CA ASP A 219 24.37 -16.42 4.92
C ASP A 219 24.75 -15.57 3.70
N TYR A 220 25.73 -14.66 3.83
CA TYR A 220 26.25 -13.88 2.71
C TYR A 220 26.91 -14.79 1.68
N GLY A 221 26.64 -14.53 0.40
CA GLY A 221 27.22 -15.29 -0.67
C GLY A 221 26.97 -14.70 -2.05
N THR A 222 26.89 -15.58 -3.04
CA THR A 222 26.75 -15.19 -4.45
C THR A 222 25.46 -14.42 -4.72
N LEU A 223 24.40 -14.62 -3.93
CA LEU A 223 23.12 -13.91 -4.06
C LEU A 223 23.21 -12.42 -3.69
N ASP A 224 24.23 -12.03 -2.93
CA ASP A 224 24.40 -10.66 -2.42
C ASP A 224 25.24 -9.78 -3.35
N THR A 225 25.86 -10.39 -4.36
CA THR A 225 26.69 -9.68 -5.32
C THR A 225 25.80 -9.02 -6.36
N VAL A 226 25.82 -7.69 -6.43
CA VAL A 226 25.17 -6.95 -7.52
C VAL A 226 25.97 -7.18 -8.79
N VAL A 227 25.42 -7.93 -9.74
CA VAL A 227 26.06 -8.14 -11.03
C VAL A 227 25.98 -6.83 -11.83
N PRO A 228 27.05 -6.36 -12.50
CA PRO A 228 27.02 -5.09 -13.24
C PRO A 228 25.91 -4.98 -14.30
N SER A 229 25.49 -6.11 -14.88
CA SER A 229 24.37 -6.20 -15.84
C SER A 229 22.99 -6.00 -15.21
N GLU A 230 22.87 -6.15 -13.89
CA GLU A 230 21.63 -5.99 -13.10
C GLU A 230 21.52 -4.58 -12.48
N ARG A 231 22.49 -3.69 -12.79
CA ARG A 231 22.42 -2.28 -12.42
C ARG A 231 21.55 -1.53 -13.42
N ASN A 232 20.61 -0.74 -12.91
CA ASN A 232 19.70 0.10 -13.70
C ASN A 232 18.77 -0.67 -14.64
N ASP A 233 18.28 -1.85 -14.22
CA ASP A 233 17.19 -2.52 -14.92
C ASP A 233 15.96 -1.60 -14.96
N VAL A 234 15.35 -1.47 -16.13
CA VAL A 234 14.23 -0.55 -16.36
C VAL A 234 12.93 -0.97 -15.65
N LYS A 235 12.80 -2.25 -15.30
CA LYS A 235 11.66 -2.83 -14.59
C LYS A 235 11.93 -2.97 -13.10
N LEU A 236 13.10 -3.49 -12.74
CA LEU A 236 13.44 -3.89 -11.37
C LEU A 236 14.32 -2.87 -10.63
N GLY A 237 14.86 -1.86 -11.34
CA GLY A 237 15.81 -0.92 -10.78
C GLY A 237 17.20 -1.54 -10.59
N THR A 238 17.87 -1.24 -9.48
CA THR A 238 19.14 -1.90 -9.13
C THR A 238 18.87 -2.87 -8.00
N ALA A 239 18.95 -4.17 -8.29
CA ALA A 239 18.70 -5.24 -7.33
C ALA A 239 19.84 -6.27 -7.36
N ASN A 240 19.91 -7.12 -6.33
CA ASN A 240 20.70 -8.35 -6.36
C ASN A 240 19.76 -9.56 -6.34
N GLN A 241 20.32 -10.74 -6.62
CA GLN A 241 19.56 -11.99 -6.69
C GLN A 241 18.86 -12.33 -5.36
N ARG A 242 19.42 -11.93 -4.21
CA ARG A 242 18.74 -12.10 -2.92
C ARG A 242 17.44 -11.31 -2.85
N LEU A 243 17.46 -10.05 -3.29
CA LEU A 243 16.28 -9.19 -3.25
C LEU A 243 15.18 -9.72 -4.17
N LEU A 244 15.54 -10.17 -5.37
CA LEU A 244 14.59 -10.78 -6.31
C LEU A 244 13.96 -12.04 -5.69
N LYS A 245 14.79 -12.93 -5.16
CA LYS A 245 14.31 -14.13 -4.47
C LYS A 245 13.44 -13.82 -3.25
N LEU A 246 13.79 -12.78 -2.49
CA LEU A 246 12.99 -12.33 -1.35
C LEU A 246 11.62 -11.83 -1.79
N ALA A 247 11.55 -11.04 -2.87
CA ALA A 247 10.28 -10.59 -3.43
C ALA A 247 9.41 -11.78 -3.87
N ASP A 248 9.98 -12.72 -4.64
CA ASP A 248 9.27 -13.91 -5.12
C ASP A 248 8.78 -14.79 -3.96
N ASP A 249 9.63 -15.07 -2.97
CA ASP A 249 9.28 -15.85 -1.79
C ASP A 249 8.14 -15.17 -0.99
N ILE A 250 8.16 -13.83 -0.86
CA ILE A 250 7.11 -13.06 -0.19
C ILE A 250 5.80 -13.10 -0.97
N HIS A 251 5.84 -12.96 -2.30
CA HIS A 251 4.63 -13.05 -3.14
C HIS A 251 3.99 -14.42 -3.00
N HIS A 252 4.77 -15.49 -3.10
CA HIS A 252 4.28 -16.85 -2.89
C HIS A 252 3.70 -17.05 -1.48
N ALA A 253 4.36 -16.55 -0.44
CA ALA A 253 3.88 -16.67 0.94
C ALA A 253 2.57 -15.91 1.19
N LEU A 254 2.28 -14.88 0.40
CA LEU A 254 1.08 -14.06 0.45
C LEU A 254 0.03 -14.43 -0.61
N ASP A 255 0.21 -15.59 -1.28
CA ASP A 255 -0.67 -16.09 -2.34
C ASP A 255 -0.89 -15.06 -3.47
N ARG A 256 0.21 -14.46 -3.93
CA ARG A 256 0.23 -13.48 -5.02
C ARG A 256 0.86 -14.09 -6.26
N ASP A 257 0.12 -14.02 -7.36
CA ASP A 257 0.59 -14.39 -8.69
C ASP A 257 1.38 -13.25 -9.37
N GLU A 258 1.73 -13.45 -10.63
CA GLU A 258 2.53 -12.49 -11.43
C GLU A 258 1.83 -11.15 -11.66
N GLN A 259 0.50 -11.13 -11.73
CA GLN A 259 -0.29 -9.91 -11.94
C GLN A 259 -0.56 -9.17 -10.63
N HIS A 260 -0.53 -9.86 -9.48
CA HIS A 260 -0.83 -9.30 -8.16
C HIS A 260 0.39 -9.07 -7.26
N LYS A 261 1.58 -8.89 -7.86
CA LYS A 261 2.82 -8.62 -7.12
C LYS A 261 2.68 -7.40 -6.22
N LEU A 262 3.29 -7.49 -5.04
CA LEU A 262 3.33 -6.40 -4.06
C LEU A 262 4.66 -5.65 -4.07
N ILE A 263 5.76 -6.32 -4.45
CA ILE A 263 7.12 -5.77 -4.44
C ILE A 263 7.61 -5.86 -5.88
N HIS A 264 7.90 -4.72 -6.50
CA HIS A 264 8.35 -4.68 -7.90
C HIS A 264 9.84 -4.37 -8.05
N HIS A 265 10.47 -3.84 -7.01
CA HIS A 265 11.82 -3.32 -7.08
C HIS A 265 12.48 -3.30 -5.69
N GLY A 266 13.80 -3.12 -5.70
CA GLY A 266 14.65 -3.01 -4.51
C GLY A 266 15.10 -1.59 -4.17
#